data_AF-A0A9D4KG59-F1
#
_entry.id   AF-A0A9D4KG59-F1
#
_cell.length_a   1.000
_cell.length_b   1.000
_cell.length_c   1.000
_cell.angle_alpha   90.00
_cell.angle_beta   90.00
_cell.angle_gamma   90.00
#
_symmetry.space_group_name_H-M   'P 1'
#
loop_
_entity.id
_entity.type
_entity.pdbx_description
1 polymer ?
#
loop_
_entity_poly.entity_id
_entity_poly.type
_entity_poly.pdbx_seq_one_letter_code
_entity_poly.pdbx_strand_id
1 'polypeptide(L)'
;MSESELMNAADGSLLDISLEEELCTSERFSCGICEASYARKAYLKRHLKTHEDGCIKCSVCTQFLKTEKDKRKHIEDKHRPIMCESCGKIFSSRNYMEFHKKTHEVESFEL
;
A
#
# COMPACT_ATOMS: atom_id res chain seq x y z
N MET A 1 -33.47 16.92 -41.04
CA MET A 1 -32.47 17.06 -39.97
C MET A 1 -31.80 18.40 -40.23
N SER A 2 -32.33 19.48 -39.65
CA SER A 2 -32.05 19.99 -38.30
C SER A 2 -30.68 20.66 -38.25
N GLU A 3 -30.66 21.93 -37.88
CA GLU A 3 -29.65 22.50 -36.97
C GLU A 3 -30.07 23.93 -36.61
N SER A 4 -30.48 24.11 -35.36
CA SER A 4 -30.69 25.42 -34.77
C SER A 4 -29.50 25.73 -33.86
N GLU A 5 -28.64 26.59 -34.38
CA GLU A 5 -27.86 27.63 -33.68
C GLU A 5 -28.68 28.29 -32.55
N LEU A 6 -28.18 28.84 -31.45
CA LEU A 6 -26.86 29.15 -30.88
C LEU A 6 -27.20 29.69 -29.47
N MET A 7 -26.35 29.50 -28.47
CA MET A 7 -25.95 30.64 -27.62
C MET A 7 -24.65 30.33 -26.87
N ASN A 8 -23.64 31.11 -27.22
CA ASN A 8 -22.37 31.28 -26.53
C ASN A 8 -22.56 32.13 -25.26
N ALA A 9 -21.75 31.89 -24.23
CA ALA A 9 -20.82 32.88 -23.69
C ALA A 9 -20.07 32.29 -22.49
N ALA A 10 -18.76 32.54 -22.48
CA ALA A 10 -17.78 32.13 -21.49
C ALA A 10 -17.90 32.92 -20.18
N ASP A 11 -17.42 32.33 -19.09
CA ASP A 11 -16.50 33.03 -18.19
C ASP A 11 -15.56 32.00 -17.56
N GLY A 12 -14.26 32.23 -17.73
CA GLY A 12 -13.21 31.35 -17.23
C GLY A 12 -12.81 31.72 -15.81
N SER A 13 -12.54 30.70 -14.98
CA SER A 13 -11.54 30.84 -13.94
C SER A 13 -10.75 29.54 -13.84
N LEU A 14 -9.50 29.67 -14.27
CA LEU A 14 -8.32 28.85 -14.06
C LEU A 14 -8.36 28.08 -12.72
N LEU A 15 -8.06 26.77 -12.74
CA LEU A 15 -7.08 26.14 -11.83
C LEU A 15 -6.85 24.67 -12.24
N ASP A 16 -5.60 24.46 -12.66
CA ASP A 16 -4.77 23.25 -12.54
C ASP A 16 -4.98 22.02 -13.45
N ILE A 17 -4.01 21.89 -14.36
CA ILE A 17 -3.70 20.74 -15.21
C ILE A 17 -2.98 19.71 -14.33
N SER A 18 -3.49 18.49 -14.23
CA SER A 18 -2.68 17.30 -13.96
C SER A 18 -3.39 16.05 -14.48
N LEU A 19 -3.06 15.71 -15.74
CA LEU A 19 -3.27 14.39 -16.32
C LEU A 19 -2.42 13.36 -15.57
N GLU A 20 -2.89 12.80 -14.47
CA GLU A 20 -2.30 11.58 -13.92
C GLU A 20 -3.41 10.63 -13.44
N GLU A 21 -3.64 9.61 -14.26
CA GLU A 21 -4.11 8.28 -13.88
C GLU A 21 -5.61 8.04 -13.76
N GLU A 22 -6.27 8.00 -14.91
CA GLU A 22 -7.35 7.04 -15.20
C GLU A 22 -6.83 5.59 -14.98
N LEU A 23 -6.71 5.14 -13.73
CA LEU A 23 -6.28 3.79 -13.37
C LEU A 23 -7.43 2.97 -12.80
N CYS A 24 -8.03 2.18 -13.69
CA CYS A 24 -8.74 0.92 -13.44
C CYS A 24 -9.63 0.89 -12.19
N THR A 25 -10.77 1.57 -12.24
CA THR A 25 -11.85 1.38 -11.26
C THR A 25 -12.61 0.08 -11.55
N SER A 26 -11.91 -1.06 -11.43
CA SER A 26 -12.59 -2.28 -10.97
C SER A 26 -13.12 -1.92 -9.58
N GLU A 27 -14.44 -1.75 -9.44
CA GLU A 27 -15.09 -1.48 -8.16
C GLU A 27 -14.61 -2.52 -7.14
N ARG A 28 -13.71 -2.12 -6.24
CA ARG A 28 -13.13 -3.00 -5.23
C ARG A 28 -14.06 -3.02 -4.02
N PHE A 29 -14.24 -4.21 -3.46
CA PHE A 29 -15.01 -4.40 -2.24
C PHE A 29 -14.09 -4.14 -1.03
N SER A 30 -14.32 -3.02 -0.34
CA SER A 30 -13.57 -2.62 0.84
C SER A 30 -14.11 -3.27 2.12
N CYS A 31 -13.23 -3.48 3.10
CA CYS A 31 -13.62 -3.86 4.44
C CYS A 31 -14.01 -2.62 5.25
N GLY A 32 -15.11 -2.68 6.00
CA GLY A 32 -15.53 -1.60 6.90
C GLY A 32 -14.81 -1.58 8.25
N ILE A 33 -14.00 -2.60 8.55
CA ILE A 33 -13.29 -2.77 9.84
C ILE A 33 -11.80 -2.42 9.69
N CYS A 34 -11.24 -2.56 8.50
CA CYS A 34 -9.84 -2.24 8.22
C CYS A 34 -9.65 -1.80 6.76
N GLU A 35 -8.45 -1.31 6.42
CA GLU A 35 -8.13 -0.75 5.10
C GLU A 35 -7.97 -1.78 3.96
N ALA A 36 -8.33 -3.05 4.19
CA ALA A 36 -8.22 -4.08 3.16
C ALA A 36 -9.29 -3.91 2.07
N SER A 37 -8.91 -4.11 0.81
CA SER A 37 -9.83 -4.11 -0.33
C SER A 37 -9.61 -5.33 -1.22
N TYR A 38 -10.69 -5.81 -1.85
CA TYR A 38 -10.69 -7.05 -2.61
C TYR A 38 -11.38 -6.88 -3.95
N ALA A 39 -10.84 -7.50 -5.00
CA ALA A 39 -11.43 -7.47 -6.34
C ALA A 39 -12.76 -8.25 -6.45
N ARG A 40 -13.13 -9.07 -5.45
CA ARG A 40 -14.34 -9.90 -5.48
C ARG A 40 -15.02 -9.92 -4.11
N LYS A 41 -16.35 -9.83 -4.09
CA LYS A 41 -17.18 -9.92 -2.88
C LYS A 41 -16.97 -11.20 -2.09
N ALA A 42 -16.72 -12.33 -2.76
CA ALA A 42 -16.43 -13.61 -2.10
C ALA A 42 -15.15 -13.55 -1.25
N TYR A 43 -14.13 -12.81 -1.68
CA TYR A 43 -12.89 -12.64 -0.92
C TYR A 43 -13.09 -11.70 0.27
N LEU A 44 -13.85 -10.62 0.11
CA LEU A 44 -14.26 -9.78 1.23
C LEU A 44 -15.03 -10.61 2.27
N LYS A 45 -16.01 -11.41 1.86
CA LYS A 45 -16.79 -12.27 2.78
C LYS A 45 -15.90 -13.25 3.54
N ARG A 46 -14.91 -13.85 2.87
CA ARG A 46 -13.93 -14.72 3.54
C ARG A 46 -13.05 -13.94 4.51
N HIS A 47 -12.63 -12.74 4.15
CA HIS A 47 -11.86 -11.86 5.03
C HIS A 47 -12.66 -11.43 6.26
N LEU A 48 -13.95 -11.11 6.14
CA LEU A 48 -14.77 -10.75 7.31
C LEU A 48 -14.80 -11.86 8.37
N LYS A 49 -14.67 -13.13 7.97
CA LYS A 49 -14.52 -14.24 8.92
C LYS A 49 -13.27 -14.13 9.78
N THR A 50 -12.20 -13.48 9.31
CA THR A 50 -11.00 -13.27 10.14
C THR A 50 -11.26 -12.27 11.26
N HIS A 51 -12.17 -11.32 11.06
CA HIS A 51 -12.62 -10.42 12.13
C HIS A 51 -13.55 -11.14 13.12
N GLU A 52 -14.46 -11.98 12.62
CA GLU A 52 -15.36 -12.79 13.45
C GLU A 52 -14.60 -13.83 14.30
N ASP A 53 -13.61 -14.50 13.72
CA ASP A 53 -12.75 -15.48 14.41
C ASP A 53 -11.76 -14.82 15.39
N GLY A 54 -11.78 -13.48 15.51
CA GLY A 54 -10.86 -12.75 16.38
C GLY A 54 -9.40 -12.82 15.95
N CYS A 55 -9.13 -13.10 14.66
CA CYS A 55 -7.76 -13.09 14.15
C CYS A 55 -7.16 -11.67 14.22
N ILE A 56 -5.87 -11.62 14.50
CA ILE A 56 -5.09 -10.40 14.72
C ILE A 56 -4.36 -10.04 13.43
N LYS A 57 -4.55 -8.80 12.96
CA LYS A 57 -3.81 -8.26 11.81
C LYS A 57 -2.33 -8.06 12.19
N CYS A 58 -1.42 -8.47 11.30
CA CYS A 58 -0.01 -8.12 11.39
C CYS A 58 0.14 -6.58 11.32
N SER A 59 1.01 -6.00 12.13
CA SER A 59 1.28 -4.56 12.10
C SER A 59 2.12 -4.12 10.90
N VAL A 60 2.80 -5.07 10.24
CA VAL A 60 3.73 -4.79 9.13
C VAL A 60 3.15 -5.16 7.77
N CYS A 61 2.19 -6.09 7.72
CA CYS A 61 1.57 -6.54 6.47
C CYS A 61 0.07 -6.81 6.63
N THR A 62 -0.59 -7.19 5.53
CA THR A 62 -2.05 -7.40 5.51
C THR A 62 -2.47 -8.80 5.99
N GLN A 63 -1.56 -9.60 6.55
CA GLN A 63 -1.91 -10.94 7.00
C GLN A 63 -2.60 -10.97 8.36
N PHE A 64 -3.54 -11.91 8.49
CA PHE A 64 -4.29 -12.17 9.71
C PHE A 64 -3.82 -13.48 10.35
N LEU A 65 -3.57 -13.44 11.65
CA LEU A 65 -3.02 -14.56 12.44
C LEU A 65 -3.98 -14.90 13.58
N LYS A 66 -4.10 -16.17 13.93
CA LYS A 66 -5.07 -16.63 14.93
C LYS A 66 -4.72 -16.21 16.36
N THR A 67 -3.43 -16.09 16.67
CA THR A 67 -2.96 -15.78 18.03
C THR A 67 -1.83 -14.74 18.02
N GLU A 68 -1.63 -14.07 19.16
CA GLU A 68 -0.53 -13.11 19.31
C GLU A 68 0.84 -13.80 19.22
N LYS A 69 0.93 -15.06 19.67
CA LYS A 69 2.15 -15.88 19.52
C LYS A 69 2.48 -16.11 18.05
N ASP A 70 1.48 -16.44 17.23
CA ASP A 70 1.66 -16.64 15.79
C ASP A 70 2.01 -15.34 15.08
N LYS A 71 1.39 -14.22 15.47
CA LYS A 71 1.74 -12.89 14.97
C LYS A 71 3.19 -12.52 15.29
N ARG A 72 3.64 -12.71 16.53
CA ARG A 72 5.02 -12.43 16.91
C ARG A 72 6.01 -13.28 16.12
N LYS A 73 5.75 -14.58 16.00
CA LYS A 73 6.59 -15.49 15.21
C LYS A 73 6.59 -15.12 13.73
N HIS A 74 5.44 -14.75 13.18
CA HIS A 74 5.34 -14.25 11.80
C HIS A 74 6.19 -12.99 11.58
N ILE A 75 6.16 -12.04 12.51
CA ILE A 75 6.99 -10.83 12.43
C ILE A 75 8.46 -11.21 12.53
N GLU A 76 8.85 -12.09 13.44
CA GLU A 76 10.23 -12.56 13.57
C GLU A 76 10.74 -13.31 12.33
N ASP A 77 9.90 -14.12 11.70
CA ASP A 77 10.30 -14.94 10.54
C ASP A 77 10.25 -14.17 9.22
N LYS A 78 9.27 -13.26 9.06
CA LYS A 78 8.96 -12.60 7.77
C LYS A 78 9.33 -11.11 7.74
N HIS A 79 9.37 -10.47 8.90
CA HIS A 79 9.60 -9.04 9.05
C HIS A 79 10.73 -8.78 10.06
N ARG A 80 11.63 -9.75 10.24
CA ARG A 80 12.75 -9.62 11.17
C ARG A 80 13.47 -8.32 10.88
N PRO A 81 13.69 -7.44 11.88
CA PRO A 81 14.53 -6.28 11.67
C PRO A 81 15.93 -6.75 11.26
N ILE A 82 16.43 -6.17 10.17
CA ILE A 82 17.74 -6.44 9.60
C ILE A 82 18.59 -5.21 9.81
N MET A 83 19.71 -5.37 10.50
CA MET A 83 20.66 -4.30 10.78
C MET A 83 21.67 -4.18 9.62
N CYS A 84 21.94 -2.97 9.19
CA CYS A 84 23.09 -2.67 8.35
C CYS A 84 24.36 -2.69 9.22
N GLU A 85 25.32 -3.57 8.88
CA GLU A 85 26.56 -3.72 9.66
C GLU A 85 27.47 -2.48 9.55
N SER A 86 27.34 -1.70 8.49
CA SER A 86 28.17 -0.51 8.24
C SER A 86 27.76 0.70 9.09
N CYS A 87 26.47 0.89 9.35
CA CYS A 87 25.96 2.09 10.03
C CYS A 87 24.98 1.82 11.18
N GLY A 88 24.67 0.55 11.47
CA GLY A 88 23.75 0.14 12.54
C GLY A 88 22.27 0.40 12.25
N LYS A 89 21.92 0.93 11.07
CA LYS A 89 20.53 1.27 10.71
C LYS A 89 19.68 0.00 10.56
N ILE A 90 18.47 0.02 11.10
CA ILE A 90 17.56 -1.14 11.14
C ILE A 90 16.49 -1.01 10.07
N PHE A 91 16.25 -2.10 9.34
CA PHE A 91 15.27 -2.18 8.26
C PHE A 91 14.27 -3.32 8.50
N SER A 92 13.00 -3.10 8.15
CA SER A 92 11.94 -4.12 8.27
C SER A 92 11.86 -5.09 7.08
N SER A 93 12.66 -4.88 6.03
CA SER A 93 12.69 -5.70 4.83
C SER A 93 14.09 -5.80 4.23
N ARG A 94 14.42 -7.00 3.73
CA ARG A 94 15.71 -7.31 3.10
C ARG A 94 15.97 -6.46 1.87
N ASN A 95 14.96 -6.25 1.03
CA ASN A 95 15.14 -5.49 -0.21
C ASN A 95 15.54 -4.04 0.07
N TYR A 96 14.92 -3.42 1.09
CA TYR A 96 15.28 -2.05 1.48
C TYR A 96 16.67 -1.96 2.12
N MET A 97 17.05 -2.94 2.93
CA MET A 97 18.40 -3.01 3.48
C MET A 97 19.47 -3.18 2.38
N GLU A 98 19.24 -4.07 1.41
CA GLU A 98 20.16 -4.29 0.29
C GLU A 98 20.26 -3.06 -0.63
N PHE A 99 19.15 -2.34 -0.85
CA PHE A 99 19.20 -1.06 -1.54
C PHE A 99 20.00 -0.01 -0.74
N HIS A 100 19.77 0.07 0.57
CA HIS A 100 20.50 0.98 1.44
C HIS A 100 22.02 0.70 1.45
N LYS A 101 22.46 -0.56 1.43
CA LYS A 101 23.90 -0.88 1.37
C LYS A 101 24.60 -0.20 0.20
N LYS A 102 23.94 -0.04 -0.94
CA LYS A 102 24.49 0.67 -2.10
C LYS A 102 24.77 2.14 -1.82
N THR A 103 24.07 2.78 -0.89
CA THR A 103 24.34 4.19 -0.55
C THR A 103 25.70 4.35 0.12
N HIS A 104 26.18 3.34 0.85
CA HIS A 104 27.52 3.35 1.44
C HIS A 104 28.63 3.21 0.38
N GLU A 105 28.36 2.54 -0.74
CA GLU A 105 29.30 2.45 -1.88
C GLU A 105 29.40 3.79 -2.63
N VAL A 106 28.33 4.59 -2.61
CA VAL A 106 28.27 5.91 -3.24
C VAL A 106 28.87 6.99 -2.34
N GLU A 107 28.65 6.93 -1.02
CA GLU A 107 29.28 7.86 -0.05
C GLU A 107 30.81 7.69 0.06
N SER A 108 31.38 6.58 -0.43
CA SER A 108 32.83 6.41 -0.55
C SER A 108 33.46 7.09 -1.78
N PHE A 109 32.66 7.75 -2.63
CA PHE A 109 33.12 8.58 -3.75
C PHE A 109 32.80 10.06 -3.50
N GLU A 110 33.32 10.64 -2.41
CA GLU A 110 33.60 12.07 -2.40
C GLU A 110 35.11 12.25 -2.63
N LEU A 111 35.44 12.86 -3.76
CA LEU A 111 36.79 13.27 -4.19
C LEU A 111 37.20 14.58 -3.51
#